data_AF-A0A946K1B8-F1
#
_entry.id   AF-A0A946K1B8-F1
#
_cell.length_a   1.000
_cell.length_b   1.000
_cell.length_c   1.000
_cell.angle_alpha   90.00
_cell.angle_beta   90.00
_cell.angle_gamma   90.00
#
_symmetry.space_group_name_H-M   'P 1'
#
loop_
_entity.id
_entity.type
_entity.pdbx_description
1 polymer ?
#
loop_
_entity_poly.entity_id
_entity_poly.type
_entity_poly.pdbx_seq_one_letter_code
_entity_poly.pdbx_strand_id
1 'polypeptide(L)'
;AFLSAFLDALTVTAVLITVFVALHGVYEGVQSSEGTDFDEDGISDQQQLGGDTLEEFKAFIRSLVMHGAVGTALGGVTTMVGEPQNLLIADKMGWNFIEFAQAMSHVTIPAVIAGFITCVVLELTGVLGYGGKLDPQVRSILKGYIQDQDDKRKQTEVYALIVQGICGVLLVVGLALHVMEVGLIGLCLLVLVTALTGINEEHKIGRAFEESLPFVSLLCIFFVVVGMIHDLHLFSPVIQWVLALPIEDQPRAFFLANGLLSAISDNVFVATVYINEVKAAFDAGDISRAHFDSLAVSINTGTNLPSVATPNGQAAFLFLLTSALAPLIQLGYIRMVIMALPYTIVLTFVGFLYQ
;
A
#
# COMPACT_ATOMS: atom_id res chain seq x y z
N ALA A 1 -7.75 2.09 3.00
CA ALA A 1 -8.63 0.97 3.41
C ALA A 1 -9.70 0.69 2.38
N PHE A 2 -10.79 1.48 2.29
CA PHE A 2 -11.89 1.18 1.36
C PHE A 2 -11.44 0.97 -0.10
N LEU A 3 -10.66 1.90 -0.67
CA LEU A 3 -10.14 1.76 -2.03
C LEU A 3 -9.30 0.48 -2.20
N SER A 4 -8.47 0.13 -1.22
CA SER A 4 -7.61 -1.06 -1.29
C SER A 4 -8.36 -2.38 -1.07
N ALA A 5 -9.62 -2.34 -0.65
CA ALA A 5 -10.49 -3.51 -0.60
C ALA A 5 -11.10 -3.83 -1.98
N PHE A 6 -10.92 -2.97 -2.97
CA PHE A 6 -11.44 -3.16 -4.33
C PHE A 6 -10.40 -2.92 -5.41
N LEU A 7 -9.26 -2.33 -5.04
CA LEU A 7 -8.12 -2.02 -5.89
C LEU A 7 -6.88 -2.63 -5.26
N ASP A 8 -5.93 -3.02 -6.10
CA ASP A 8 -4.63 -3.49 -5.64
C ASP A 8 -3.89 -2.43 -4.80
N ALA A 9 -3.23 -2.89 -3.73
CA ALA A 9 -2.52 -2.04 -2.78
C ALA A 9 -1.42 -1.17 -3.43
N LEU A 10 -0.74 -1.65 -4.49
CA LEU A 10 0.26 -0.86 -5.21
C LEU A 10 -0.39 0.30 -5.95
N THR A 11 -1.56 0.07 -6.55
CA THR A 11 -2.30 1.12 -7.27
C THR A 11 -2.71 2.24 -6.32
N VAL A 12 -3.25 1.90 -5.15
CA VAL A 12 -3.62 2.92 -4.14
C VAL A 12 -2.39 3.66 -3.61
N THR A 13 -1.28 2.95 -3.42
CA THR A 13 -0.02 3.55 -2.97
C THR A 13 0.57 4.48 -4.03
N ALA A 14 0.49 4.13 -5.32
CA ALA A 14 0.91 5.00 -6.42
C ALA A 14 0.13 6.32 -6.40
N VAL A 15 -1.20 6.27 -6.24
CA VAL A 15 -2.04 7.47 -6.12
C VAL A 15 -1.61 8.33 -4.93
N LEU A 16 -1.35 7.72 -3.76
CA LEU A 16 -0.84 8.45 -2.60
C LEU A 16 0.50 9.13 -2.90
N ILE A 17 1.45 8.40 -3.48
CA ILE A 17 2.77 8.94 -3.86
C ILE A 17 2.59 10.14 -4.79
N THR A 18 1.84 9.98 -5.89
CA THR A 18 1.62 11.04 -6.87
C THR A 18 1.01 12.29 -6.25
N VAL A 19 -0.02 12.13 -5.41
CA VAL A 19 -0.69 13.27 -4.75
C VAL A 19 0.28 14.03 -3.84
N PHE A 20 1.07 13.32 -3.03
CA PHE A 20 1.97 13.96 -2.09
C PHE A 20 3.26 14.49 -2.72
N VAL A 21 3.75 13.88 -3.81
CA VAL A 21 4.82 14.47 -4.64
C VAL A 21 4.35 15.77 -5.27
N ALA A 22 3.14 15.78 -5.83
CA ALA A 22 2.57 17.00 -6.42
C ALA A 22 2.39 18.10 -5.35
N LEU A 23 1.86 17.75 -4.17
CA LEU A 23 1.69 18.70 -3.07
C LEU A 23 3.02 19.26 -2.57
N HIS A 24 4.05 18.42 -2.45
CA HIS A 24 5.40 18.87 -2.11
C HIS A 24 6.01 19.75 -3.20
N GLY A 25 5.78 19.43 -4.47
CA GLY A 25 6.21 20.26 -5.60
C GLY A 25 5.56 21.64 -5.61
N VAL A 26 4.28 21.75 -5.20
CA VAL A 26 3.64 23.05 -5.00
C VAL A 26 4.33 23.83 -3.89
N TYR A 27 4.62 23.20 -2.75
CA TYR A 27 5.33 23.84 -1.64
C TYR A 27 6.69 24.38 -2.10
N GLU A 28 7.50 23.57 -2.78
CA GLU A 28 8.80 24.00 -3.32
C GLU A 28 8.66 25.10 -4.38
N GLY A 29 7.63 25.03 -5.22
CA GLY A 29 7.32 26.06 -6.21
C GLY A 29 7.03 27.42 -5.58
N VAL A 30 6.26 27.44 -4.49
CA VAL A 30 6.00 28.68 -3.74
C VAL A 30 7.26 29.14 -3.01
N GLN A 31 7.97 28.24 -2.31
CA GLN A 31 9.20 28.57 -1.58
C GLN A 31 10.30 29.14 -2.50
N SER A 32 10.35 28.73 -3.77
CA SER A 32 11.31 29.23 -4.75
C SER A 32 10.89 30.50 -5.49
N SER A 33 9.66 30.97 -5.28
CA SER A 33 9.11 32.15 -5.96
C SER A 33 9.39 33.43 -5.16
N GLU A 34 10.24 34.31 -5.71
CA GLU A 34 10.54 35.61 -5.09
C GLU A 34 9.36 36.58 -5.22
N GLY A 35 9.05 37.32 -4.13
CA GLY A 35 8.05 38.38 -4.14
C GLY A 35 6.60 37.90 -4.23
N THR A 36 6.35 36.63 -3.89
CA THR A 36 5.00 36.09 -3.73
C THR A 36 4.51 36.29 -2.29
N ASP A 37 3.22 36.61 -2.17
CA ASP A 37 2.47 36.83 -0.92
C ASP A 37 1.03 36.37 -1.19
N PHE A 38 0.83 35.04 -1.20
CA PHE A 38 -0.45 34.42 -1.54
C PHE A 38 -1.46 34.45 -0.39
N ASP A 39 -1.03 34.72 0.84
CA ASP A 39 -1.89 34.87 2.01
C ASP A 39 -2.19 36.33 2.39
N GLU A 40 -1.65 37.31 1.64
CA GLU A 40 -1.85 38.75 1.76
C GLU A 40 -1.47 39.31 3.15
N ASP A 41 -0.50 38.68 3.82
CA ASP A 41 -0.06 39.07 5.16
C ASP A 41 1.08 40.11 5.16
N GLY A 42 1.62 40.43 3.98
CA GLY A 42 2.69 41.41 3.79
C GLY A 42 4.08 40.87 4.06
N ILE A 43 4.23 39.56 4.30
CA ILE A 43 5.49 38.83 4.41
C ILE A 43 5.66 38.01 3.12
N SER A 44 6.91 37.76 2.71
CA SER A 44 7.18 36.92 1.55
C SER A 44 6.93 35.45 1.90
N ASP A 45 6.16 34.74 1.05
CA ASP A 45 5.88 33.30 1.20
C ASP A 45 7.17 32.49 1.32
N GLN A 46 8.23 32.89 0.60
CA GLN A 46 9.55 32.27 0.67
C GLN A 46 10.15 32.29 2.09
N GLN A 47 9.90 33.35 2.86
CA GLN A 47 10.37 33.47 4.24
C GLN A 47 9.51 32.62 5.18
N GLN A 48 8.19 32.62 5.00
CA GLN A 48 7.25 31.86 5.85
C GLN A 48 7.41 30.35 5.65
N LEU A 49 7.70 29.90 4.43
CA LEU A 49 7.94 28.50 4.08
C LEU A 49 9.39 28.03 4.38
N GLY A 50 10.09 28.73 5.28
CA GLY A 50 11.47 28.44 5.67
C GLY A 50 11.70 27.11 6.41
N GLY A 51 12.94 26.90 6.85
CA GLY A 51 13.47 25.58 7.27
C GLY A 51 12.64 24.81 8.29
N ASP A 52 12.19 25.44 9.38
CA ASP A 52 11.41 24.75 10.42
C ASP A 52 10.00 24.39 9.92
N THR A 53 9.35 25.30 9.18
CA THR A 53 8.05 25.10 8.52
C THR A 53 8.10 23.93 7.53
N LEU A 54 9.21 23.79 6.79
CA LEU A 54 9.41 22.69 5.84
C LEU A 54 9.48 21.34 6.55
N GLU A 55 10.15 21.25 7.71
CA GLU A 55 10.22 19.98 8.46
C GLU A 55 8.86 19.60 9.05
N GLU A 56 8.07 20.57 9.53
CA GLU A 56 6.70 20.34 9.98
C GLU A 56 5.80 19.86 8.84
N PHE A 57 5.93 20.47 7.66
CA PHE A 57 5.23 20.05 6.45
C PHE A 57 5.62 18.62 6.02
N LYS A 58 6.91 18.28 6.05
CA LYS A 58 7.39 16.91 5.79
C LYS A 58 6.88 15.92 6.82
N ALA A 59 6.82 16.30 8.10
CA ALA A 59 6.25 15.47 9.16
C ALA A 59 4.75 15.22 8.94
N PHE A 60 3.98 16.24 8.54
CA PHE A 60 2.58 16.11 8.16
C PHE A 60 2.39 15.12 7.00
N ILE A 61 3.16 15.27 5.91
CA ILE A 61 3.08 14.34 4.77
C ILE A 61 3.48 12.91 5.19
N ARG A 62 4.57 12.73 5.94
CA ARG A 62 4.99 11.41 6.45
C ARG A 62 3.88 10.73 7.24
N SER A 63 3.23 11.46 8.13
CA SER A 63 2.11 10.94 8.94
C SER A 63 1.01 10.38 8.01
N LEU A 64 0.52 11.20 7.08
CA LEU A 64 -0.55 10.82 6.17
C LEU A 64 -0.18 9.67 5.24
N VAL A 65 1.02 9.69 4.67
CA VAL A 65 1.51 8.66 3.77
C VAL A 65 1.64 7.32 4.49
N MET A 66 2.20 7.30 5.71
CA MET A 66 2.32 6.07 6.49
C MET A 66 0.95 5.54 6.93
N HIS A 67 0.03 6.40 7.37
CA HIS A 67 -1.37 5.99 7.63
C HIS A 67 -2.03 5.43 6.38
N GLY A 68 -1.80 6.06 5.23
CA GLY A 68 -2.30 5.63 3.93
C GLY A 68 -1.78 4.25 3.55
N ALA A 69 -0.46 4.03 3.65
CA ALA A 69 0.20 2.77 3.35
C ALA A 69 -0.25 1.64 4.28
N VAL A 70 -0.32 1.86 5.60
CA VAL A 70 -0.91 0.84 6.51
C VAL A 70 -2.38 0.59 6.16
N GLY A 71 -3.09 1.66 5.81
CA GLY A 71 -4.47 1.60 5.36
C GLY A 71 -4.67 0.79 4.08
N THR A 72 -3.66 0.64 3.20
CA THR A 72 -3.77 -0.25 2.03
C THR A 72 -3.71 -1.70 2.49
N ALA A 73 -2.73 -2.12 3.29
CA ALA A 73 -2.65 -3.47 3.85
C ALA A 73 -3.92 -3.86 4.64
N LEU A 74 -4.44 -2.96 5.47
CA LEU A 74 -5.69 -3.19 6.23
C LEU A 74 -6.92 -3.37 5.34
N GLY A 75 -7.00 -2.63 4.23
CA GLY A 75 -8.08 -2.84 3.25
C GLY A 75 -7.86 -4.10 2.42
N GLY A 76 -6.61 -4.32 2.03
CA GLY A 76 -6.14 -5.39 1.18
C GLY A 76 -6.57 -6.76 1.70
N VAL A 77 -6.24 -7.05 2.95
CA VAL A 77 -6.53 -8.32 3.62
C VAL A 77 -8.03 -8.67 3.69
N THR A 78 -8.93 -7.70 3.58
CA THR A 78 -10.39 -7.94 3.75
C THR A 78 -11.07 -8.57 2.55
N THR A 79 -10.44 -8.54 1.37
CA THR A 79 -11.06 -8.95 0.11
C THR A 79 -10.09 -9.70 -0.77
N MET A 80 -10.63 -10.44 -1.73
CA MET A 80 -9.82 -11.22 -2.67
C MET A 80 -8.92 -10.36 -3.57
N VAL A 81 -9.34 -9.14 -3.91
CA VAL A 81 -8.70 -8.31 -4.95
C VAL A 81 -7.58 -7.42 -4.40
N GLY A 82 -7.59 -7.18 -3.10
CA GLY A 82 -6.79 -6.12 -2.50
C GLY A 82 -5.28 -6.37 -2.50
N GLU A 83 -4.86 -7.64 -2.40
CA GLU A 83 -3.45 -8.02 -2.49
C GLU A 83 -3.27 -9.32 -3.31
N PRO A 84 -2.17 -9.48 -4.07
CA PRO A 84 -1.99 -10.63 -4.97
C PRO A 84 -2.02 -12.00 -4.27
N GLN A 85 -1.55 -12.09 -3.03
CA GLN A 85 -1.63 -13.32 -2.24
C GLN A 85 -3.07 -13.77 -1.98
N ASN A 86 -4.02 -12.85 -1.88
CA ASN A 86 -5.42 -13.16 -1.60
C ASN A 86 -6.06 -13.89 -2.79
N LEU A 87 -5.76 -13.45 -4.02
CA LEU A 87 -6.15 -14.13 -5.25
C LEU A 87 -5.56 -15.55 -5.32
N LEU A 88 -4.28 -15.69 -4.98
CA LEU A 88 -3.59 -16.98 -5.02
C LEU A 88 -4.17 -17.97 -4.01
N ILE A 89 -4.43 -17.53 -2.78
CA ILE A 89 -5.04 -18.37 -1.74
C ILE A 89 -6.47 -18.72 -2.15
N ALA A 90 -7.25 -17.76 -2.64
CA ALA A 90 -8.60 -18.02 -3.12
C ALA A 90 -8.67 -19.08 -4.22
N ASP A 91 -7.79 -19.00 -5.22
CA ASP A 91 -7.69 -19.98 -6.30
C ASP A 91 -7.38 -21.39 -5.76
N LYS A 92 -6.42 -21.51 -4.85
CA LYS A 92 -6.04 -22.79 -4.23
C LYS A 92 -7.14 -23.39 -3.37
N MET A 93 -7.94 -22.54 -2.72
CA MET A 93 -9.07 -22.95 -1.89
C MET A 93 -10.36 -23.19 -2.70
N GLY A 94 -10.42 -22.70 -3.94
CA GLY A 94 -11.64 -22.65 -4.75
C GLY A 94 -12.69 -21.70 -4.18
N TRP A 95 -12.27 -20.65 -3.46
CA TRP A 95 -13.18 -19.65 -2.89
C TRP A 95 -13.55 -18.60 -3.93
N ASN A 96 -14.82 -18.21 -3.96
CA ASN A 96 -15.27 -17.00 -4.66
C ASN A 96 -15.11 -15.73 -3.79
N PHE A 97 -15.37 -14.56 -4.38
CA PHE A 97 -15.22 -13.26 -3.71
C PHE A 97 -15.93 -13.18 -2.35
N ILE A 98 -17.16 -13.67 -2.28
CA ILE A 98 -17.99 -13.60 -1.06
C ILE A 98 -17.50 -14.62 -0.03
N GLU A 99 -17.18 -15.84 -0.47
CA GLU A 99 -16.65 -16.89 0.39
C GLU A 99 -15.32 -16.48 1.05
N PHE A 100 -14.41 -15.87 0.29
CA PHE A 100 -13.16 -15.34 0.83
C PHE A 100 -13.42 -14.31 1.93
N ALA A 101 -14.29 -13.33 1.66
CA ALA A 101 -14.61 -12.28 2.63
C ALA A 101 -15.26 -12.86 3.90
N GLN A 102 -16.15 -13.85 3.75
CA GLN A 102 -16.79 -14.52 4.89
C GLN A 102 -15.80 -15.34 5.71
N ALA A 103 -14.96 -16.16 5.04
CA ALA A 103 -13.95 -16.97 5.69
C ALA A 103 -12.96 -16.11 6.50
N MET A 104 -12.54 -14.97 5.95
CA MET A 104 -11.57 -14.07 6.60
C MET A 104 -12.19 -13.16 7.67
N SER A 105 -13.50 -12.93 7.64
CA SER A 105 -14.18 -11.88 8.42
C SER A 105 -13.92 -11.90 9.93
N HIS A 106 -13.79 -13.10 10.52
CA HIS A 106 -13.59 -13.26 11.96
C HIS A 106 -12.23 -12.71 12.44
N VAL A 107 -11.21 -12.67 11.58
CA VAL A 107 -9.90 -12.06 11.88
C VAL A 107 -9.80 -10.65 11.34
N THR A 108 -10.25 -10.42 10.10
CA THR A 108 -10.01 -9.16 9.38
C THR A 108 -10.85 -8.01 9.93
N ILE A 109 -12.11 -8.24 10.32
CA ILE A 109 -12.96 -7.18 10.86
C ILE A 109 -12.39 -6.65 12.19
N PRO A 110 -12.06 -7.48 13.19
CA PRO A 110 -11.40 -7.01 14.41
C PRO A 110 -10.07 -6.30 14.12
N ALA A 111 -9.24 -6.83 13.21
CA ALA A 111 -7.96 -6.24 12.86
C ALA A 111 -8.11 -4.84 12.23
N VAL A 112 -9.07 -4.66 11.32
CA VAL A 112 -9.37 -3.35 10.70
C VAL A 112 -9.86 -2.34 11.73
N ILE A 113 -10.77 -2.75 12.62
CA ILE A 113 -11.26 -1.89 13.71
C ILE A 113 -10.09 -1.46 14.60
N ALA A 114 -9.25 -2.41 15.02
CA ALA A 114 -8.07 -2.13 15.84
C ALA A 114 -7.05 -1.23 15.13
N GLY A 115 -6.85 -1.43 13.82
CA GLY A 115 -6.03 -0.58 12.98
C GLY A 115 -6.55 0.86 12.92
N PHE A 116 -7.85 1.08 12.75
CA PHE A 116 -8.43 2.43 12.79
C PHE A 116 -8.33 3.08 14.17
N ILE A 117 -8.54 2.32 15.25
CA ILE A 117 -8.33 2.82 16.61
C ILE A 117 -6.86 3.23 16.79
N THR A 118 -5.92 2.43 16.31
CA THR A 118 -4.48 2.72 16.38
C THR A 118 -4.15 3.99 15.61
N CYS A 119 -4.75 4.19 14.43
CA CYS A 119 -4.63 5.41 13.65
C CYS A 119 -5.05 6.65 14.45
N VAL A 120 -6.24 6.61 15.06
CA VAL A 120 -6.74 7.70 15.91
C VAL A 120 -5.83 7.95 17.11
N VAL A 121 -5.36 6.89 17.79
CA VAL A 121 -4.48 7.02 18.96
C VAL A 121 -3.13 7.63 18.59
N LEU A 122 -2.51 7.21 17.48
CA LEU A 122 -1.22 7.75 17.03
C LEU A 122 -1.33 9.22 16.64
N GLU A 123 -2.42 9.59 15.96
CA GLU A 123 -2.65 10.98 15.55
C GLU A 123 -2.94 11.90 16.75
N LEU A 124 -3.64 11.40 17.78
CA LEU A 124 -3.90 12.16 19.01
C LEU A 124 -2.67 12.27 19.92
N THR A 125 -1.82 11.24 19.96
CA THR A 125 -0.65 11.20 20.86
C THR A 125 0.60 11.83 20.24
N GLY A 126 0.70 11.90 18.91
CA GLY A 126 1.87 12.43 18.21
C GLY A 126 3.13 11.58 18.35
N VAL A 127 2.99 10.30 18.72
CA VAL A 127 4.09 9.41 19.07
C VAL A 127 4.70 8.78 17.81
N LEU A 128 6.01 8.50 17.84
CA LEU A 128 6.77 7.80 16.79
C LEU A 128 6.76 8.48 15.41
N GLY A 129 6.46 9.77 15.35
CA GLY A 129 6.49 10.56 14.11
C GLY A 129 5.15 10.77 13.43
N TYR A 130 4.05 10.38 14.08
CA TYR A 130 2.68 10.73 13.69
C TYR A 130 2.22 12.05 14.34
N GLY A 131 1.02 12.52 13.99
CA GLY A 131 0.42 13.72 14.58
C GLY A 131 1.02 15.05 14.11
N GLY A 132 1.85 15.03 13.06
CA GLY A 132 2.29 16.25 12.39
C GLY A 132 1.08 16.95 11.77
N LYS A 133 0.84 18.21 12.10
CA LYS A 133 -0.29 19.00 11.57
C LYS A 133 0.20 19.95 10.49
N LEU A 134 -0.65 20.18 9.50
CA LEU A 134 -0.41 21.22 8.52
C LEU A 134 -0.59 22.59 9.20
N ASP A 135 0.47 23.40 9.17
CA ASP A 135 0.42 24.76 9.70
C ASP A 135 -0.67 25.59 8.97
N PRO A 136 -1.52 26.35 9.69
CA PRO A 136 -2.55 27.18 9.08
C PRO A 136 -2.03 28.19 8.05
N GLN A 137 -0.85 28.76 8.25
CA GLN A 137 -0.20 29.69 7.31
C GLN A 137 0.17 28.94 6.03
N VAL A 138 0.88 27.81 6.13
CA VAL A 138 1.21 26.96 4.96
C VAL A 138 -0.04 26.59 4.20
N ARG A 139 -1.12 26.21 4.91
CA ARG A 139 -2.41 25.91 4.28
C ARG A 139 -3.00 27.11 3.54
N SER A 140 -2.91 28.31 4.11
CA SER A 140 -3.40 29.54 3.49
C SER A 140 -2.66 29.83 2.19
N ILE A 141 -1.33 29.80 2.25
CA ILE A 141 -0.44 30.05 1.11
C ILE A 141 -0.70 29.04 -0.02
N LEU A 142 -0.72 27.73 0.29
CA LEU A 142 -1.00 26.69 -0.71
C LEU A 142 -2.38 26.85 -1.35
N LYS A 143 -3.38 27.27 -0.56
CA LYS A 143 -4.73 27.52 -1.06
C LYS A 143 -4.78 28.74 -1.98
N GLY A 144 -4.10 29.83 -1.62
CA GLY A 144 -3.97 31.03 -2.44
C GLY A 144 -3.29 30.74 -3.78
N TYR A 145 -2.20 29.98 -3.76
CA TYR A 145 -1.51 29.52 -4.97
C TYR A 145 -2.43 28.70 -5.89
N ILE A 146 -3.18 27.73 -5.35
CA ILE A 146 -4.11 26.91 -6.14
C ILE A 146 -5.23 27.77 -6.75
N GLN A 147 -5.74 28.75 -6.00
CA GLN A 147 -6.77 29.67 -6.51
C GLN A 147 -6.24 30.51 -7.69
N ASP A 148 -5.02 31.05 -7.58
CA ASP A 148 -4.37 31.79 -8.65
C ASP A 148 -4.14 30.93 -9.91
N GLN A 149 -3.75 29.65 -9.74
CA GLN A 149 -3.63 28.69 -10.83
C GLN A 149 -4.97 28.38 -11.50
N ASP A 150 -6.03 28.22 -10.71
CA ASP A 150 -7.38 27.96 -11.21
C ASP A 150 -7.92 29.15 -12.01
N ASP A 151 -7.66 30.38 -11.56
CA ASP A 151 -8.07 31.60 -12.26
C ASP A 151 -7.32 31.79 -13.60
N LYS A 152 -6.08 31.29 -13.69
CA LYS A 152 -5.25 31.33 -14.90
C LYS A 152 -5.43 30.12 -15.82
N ARG A 153 -6.26 29.15 -15.44
CA ARG A 153 -6.41 27.87 -16.14
C ARG A 153 -6.97 28.04 -17.56
N LYS A 154 -6.33 27.37 -18.52
CA LYS A 154 -6.75 27.41 -19.94
C LYS A 154 -7.81 26.36 -20.24
N GLN A 155 -8.62 26.61 -21.27
CA GLN A 155 -9.64 25.67 -21.73
C GLN A 155 -9.08 24.29 -22.14
N THR A 156 -7.85 24.26 -22.67
CA THR A 156 -7.15 23.02 -23.00
C THR A 156 -6.83 22.17 -21.76
N GLU A 157 -6.51 22.80 -20.63
CA GLU A 157 -6.23 22.13 -19.37
C GLU A 157 -7.51 21.62 -18.73
N VAL A 158 -8.59 22.40 -18.80
CA VAL A 158 -9.94 21.96 -18.39
C VAL A 158 -10.36 20.72 -19.17
N TYR A 159 -10.19 20.72 -20.49
CA TYR A 159 -10.47 19.56 -21.33
C TYR A 159 -9.65 18.32 -20.92
N ALA A 160 -8.35 18.50 -20.66
CA ALA A 160 -7.49 17.41 -20.20
C ALA A 160 -7.97 16.82 -18.86
N LEU A 161 -8.39 17.67 -17.92
CA LEU A 161 -8.96 17.22 -16.63
C LEU A 161 -10.26 16.43 -16.80
N ILE A 162 -11.12 16.82 -17.75
CA ILE A 162 -12.35 16.08 -18.06
C ILE A 162 -12.01 14.68 -18.58
N VAL A 163 -11.07 14.58 -19.53
CA VAL A 163 -10.60 13.30 -20.08
C VAL A 163 -10.02 12.42 -18.98
N GLN A 164 -9.15 12.97 -18.12
CA GLN A 164 -8.58 12.25 -16.98
C GLN A 164 -9.65 11.79 -15.99
N GLY A 165 -10.65 12.63 -15.71
CA GLY A 165 -11.79 12.29 -14.85
C GLY A 165 -12.61 11.12 -15.41
N ILE A 166 -12.91 11.14 -16.71
CA ILE A 166 -13.61 10.04 -17.40
C ILE A 166 -12.78 8.76 -17.31
N CYS A 167 -11.48 8.83 -17.60
CA CYS A 167 -10.59 7.67 -17.53
C CYS A 167 -10.45 7.14 -16.09
N GLY A 168 -10.48 8.01 -15.09
CA GLY A 168 -10.51 7.63 -13.68
C GLY A 168 -11.79 6.88 -13.30
N VAL A 169 -12.96 7.31 -13.80
CA VAL A 169 -14.22 6.57 -13.63
C VAL A 169 -14.16 5.22 -14.34
N LEU A 170 -13.65 5.17 -15.57
CA LEU A 170 -13.47 3.91 -16.31
C LEU A 170 -12.52 2.95 -15.61
N LEU A 171 -11.45 3.46 -14.97
CA LEU A 171 -10.54 2.66 -14.14
C LEU A 171 -11.29 1.98 -12.98
N VAL A 172 -12.09 2.76 -12.24
CA VAL A 172 -12.89 2.22 -11.12
C VAL A 172 -13.88 1.16 -11.59
N VAL A 173 -14.59 1.41 -12.70
CA VAL A 173 -15.55 0.46 -13.26
C VAL A 173 -14.85 -0.80 -13.78
N GLY A 174 -13.74 -0.63 -14.50
CA GLY A 174 -12.97 -1.74 -15.07
C GLY A 174 -12.42 -2.68 -13.99
N LEU A 175 -11.91 -2.11 -12.90
CA LEU A 175 -11.40 -2.87 -11.76
C LEU A 175 -12.52 -3.52 -10.96
N ALA A 176 -13.62 -2.80 -10.69
CA ALA A 176 -14.76 -3.36 -9.96
C ALA A 176 -15.41 -4.55 -10.71
N LEU A 177 -15.56 -4.44 -12.03
CA LEU A 177 -16.20 -5.46 -12.86
C LEU A 177 -15.24 -6.55 -13.37
N HIS A 178 -13.95 -6.47 -13.05
CA HIS A 178 -12.93 -7.42 -13.53
C HIS A 178 -12.98 -7.66 -15.05
N VAL A 179 -13.12 -6.58 -15.83
CA VAL A 179 -13.37 -6.67 -17.29
C VAL A 179 -12.20 -7.34 -18.03
N MET A 180 -10.98 -7.11 -17.56
CA MET A 180 -9.74 -7.71 -18.07
C MET A 180 -8.65 -7.65 -17.00
N GLU A 181 -7.46 -8.18 -17.29
CA GLU A 181 -6.31 -8.10 -16.39
C GLU A 181 -5.95 -6.64 -16.08
N VAL A 182 -5.60 -6.36 -14.82
CA VAL A 182 -5.35 -5.00 -14.29
C VAL A 182 -4.32 -4.22 -15.15
N GLY A 183 -3.25 -4.89 -15.58
CA GLY A 183 -2.23 -4.26 -16.43
C GLY A 183 -2.75 -3.84 -17.80
N LEU A 184 -3.67 -4.61 -18.39
CA LEU A 184 -4.32 -4.28 -19.66
C LEU A 184 -5.28 -3.08 -19.52
N ILE A 185 -6.02 -3.00 -18.41
CA ILE A 185 -6.86 -1.83 -18.09
C ILE A 185 -5.99 -0.58 -18.02
N GLY A 186 -4.88 -0.64 -17.28
CA GLY A 186 -3.94 0.46 -17.13
C GLY A 186 -3.36 0.92 -18.48
N LEU A 187 -2.89 -0.02 -19.30
CA LEU A 187 -2.35 0.29 -20.63
C LEU A 187 -3.40 0.92 -21.55
N CYS A 188 -4.62 0.37 -21.57
CA CYS A 188 -5.72 0.89 -22.39
C CYS A 188 -6.07 2.34 -22.01
N LEU A 189 -6.21 2.61 -20.71
CA LEU A 189 -6.52 3.95 -20.22
C LEU A 189 -5.36 4.92 -20.43
N LEU A 190 -4.12 4.47 -20.31
CA LEU A 190 -2.95 5.27 -20.63
C LEU A 190 -2.98 5.72 -22.09
N VAL A 191 -3.22 4.79 -23.02
CA VAL A 191 -3.36 5.09 -24.46
C VAL A 191 -4.51 6.06 -24.70
N LEU A 192 -5.65 5.87 -24.03
CA LEU A 192 -6.82 6.75 -24.17
C LEU A 192 -6.52 8.18 -23.68
N VAL A 193 -5.91 8.31 -22.50
CA VAL A 193 -5.55 9.61 -21.92
C VAL A 193 -4.52 10.33 -22.78
N THR A 194 -3.44 9.66 -23.19
CA THR A 194 -2.38 10.30 -23.98
C THR A 194 -2.88 10.71 -25.36
N ALA A 195 -3.68 9.87 -26.03
CA ALA A 195 -4.26 10.16 -27.33
C ALA A 195 -5.23 11.35 -27.26
N LEU A 196 -6.10 11.39 -26.25
CA LEU A 196 -7.10 12.46 -26.11
C LEU A 196 -6.51 13.77 -25.57
N THR A 197 -5.41 13.74 -24.83
CA THR A 197 -4.74 14.96 -24.32
C THR A 197 -3.66 15.51 -25.28
N GLY A 198 -3.38 14.80 -26.38
CA GLY A 198 -2.40 15.23 -27.39
C GLY A 198 -0.94 14.98 -27.00
N ILE A 199 -0.68 14.12 -26.01
CA ILE A 199 0.66 13.72 -25.60
C ILE A 199 1.12 12.57 -26.50
N ASN A 200 1.74 12.93 -27.63
CA ASN A 200 2.15 11.96 -28.66
C ASN A 200 3.68 11.74 -28.74
N GLU A 201 4.45 12.41 -27.89
CA GLU A 201 5.92 12.29 -27.86
C GLU A 201 6.37 11.19 -26.90
N GLU A 202 7.10 10.21 -27.43
CA GLU A 202 7.64 9.08 -26.66
C GLU A 202 8.46 9.54 -25.45
N HIS A 203 9.31 10.56 -25.58
CA HIS A 203 10.13 11.05 -24.47
C HIS A 203 9.33 11.63 -23.30
N LYS A 204 8.12 12.15 -23.55
CA LYS A 204 7.23 12.63 -22.49
C LYS A 204 6.55 11.46 -21.77
N ILE A 205 6.22 10.41 -22.50
CA ILE A 205 5.61 9.19 -21.95
C ILE A 205 6.66 8.35 -21.19
N GLY A 206 7.86 8.18 -21.76
CA GLY A 206 8.93 7.34 -21.21
C GLY A 206 9.38 7.75 -19.81
N ARG A 207 9.49 9.06 -19.53
CA ARG A 207 9.81 9.54 -18.18
C ARG A 207 8.82 9.09 -17.11
N ALA A 208 7.54 8.95 -17.44
CA ALA A 208 6.54 8.49 -16.48
C ALA A 208 6.74 7.01 -16.09
N PHE A 209 7.41 6.23 -16.95
CA PHE A 209 7.75 4.83 -16.65
C PHE A 209 9.07 4.68 -15.89
N GLU A 210 10.00 5.64 -16.00
CA GLU A 210 11.31 5.59 -15.33
C GLU A 210 11.19 5.45 -13.82
N GLU A 211 10.23 6.12 -13.18
CA GLU A 211 10.00 6.04 -11.73
C GLU A 211 9.62 4.62 -11.27
N SER A 212 9.00 3.82 -12.14
CA SER A 212 8.57 2.45 -11.81
C SER A 212 9.65 1.39 -12.07
N LEU A 213 10.69 1.71 -12.86
CA LEU A 213 11.73 0.74 -13.26
C LEU A 213 12.49 0.11 -12.09
N PRO A 214 12.90 0.85 -11.03
CA PRO A 214 13.58 0.24 -9.89
C PRO A 214 12.70 -0.80 -9.20
N PHE A 215 11.41 -0.51 -9.07
CA PHE A 215 10.44 -1.42 -8.47
C PHE A 215 10.24 -2.68 -9.33
N VAL A 216 10.06 -2.52 -10.65
CA VAL A 216 9.95 -3.68 -11.57
C VAL A 216 11.20 -4.55 -11.53
N SER A 217 12.39 -3.94 -11.51
CA SER A 217 13.66 -4.68 -11.46
C SER A 217 13.81 -5.46 -10.15
N LEU A 218 13.45 -4.83 -9.04
CA LEU A 218 13.46 -5.44 -7.72
C LEU A 218 12.49 -6.63 -7.65
N LEU A 219 11.28 -6.47 -8.20
CA LEU A 219 10.25 -7.50 -8.27
C LEU A 219 10.70 -8.69 -9.13
N CYS A 220 11.36 -8.47 -10.28
CA CYS A 220 11.95 -9.54 -11.09
C CYS A 220 13.01 -10.33 -10.34
N ILE A 221 13.98 -9.65 -9.70
CA ILE A 221 15.02 -10.32 -8.90
C ILE A 221 14.38 -11.07 -7.74
N PHE A 222 13.40 -10.45 -7.09
CA PHE A 222 12.65 -11.03 -6.00
C PHE A 222 11.99 -12.35 -6.43
N PHE A 223 11.23 -12.38 -7.53
CA PHE A 223 10.59 -13.60 -8.03
C PHE A 223 11.59 -14.71 -8.41
N VAL A 224 12.78 -14.37 -8.89
CA VAL A 224 13.84 -15.36 -9.15
C VAL A 224 14.33 -15.99 -7.85
N VAL A 225 14.62 -15.18 -6.82
CA VAL A 225 15.06 -15.67 -5.51
C VAL A 225 13.97 -16.53 -4.86
N VAL A 226 12.72 -16.12 -4.96
CA VAL A 226 11.52 -16.85 -4.54
C VAL A 226 11.46 -18.25 -5.17
N GLY A 227 11.59 -18.33 -6.49
CA GLY A 227 11.61 -19.61 -7.20
C GLY A 227 12.74 -20.51 -6.68
N MET A 228 13.92 -19.95 -6.43
CA MET A 228 15.03 -20.71 -5.84
C MET A 228 14.75 -21.21 -4.42
N ILE A 229 14.14 -20.40 -3.55
CA ILE A 229 13.82 -20.80 -2.17
C ILE A 229 12.81 -21.95 -2.17
N HIS A 230 11.80 -21.88 -3.05
CA HIS A 230 10.83 -22.95 -3.24
C HIS A 230 11.51 -24.24 -3.74
N ASP A 231 12.31 -24.16 -4.79
CA ASP A 231 12.99 -25.34 -5.36
C ASP A 231 13.98 -25.98 -4.37
N LEU A 232 14.60 -25.18 -3.51
CA LEU A 232 15.50 -25.65 -2.45
C LEU A 232 14.78 -26.13 -1.18
N HIS A 233 13.45 -26.08 -1.14
CA HIS A 233 12.64 -26.55 0.00
C HIS A 233 13.06 -25.93 1.35
N LEU A 234 13.54 -24.69 1.33
CA LEU A 234 14.15 -24.06 2.51
C LEU A 234 13.16 -23.85 3.66
N PHE A 235 11.85 -23.79 3.36
CA PHE A 235 10.80 -23.63 4.38
C PHE A 235 10.12 -24.93 4.79
N SER A 236 10.33 -26.04 4.08
CA SER A 236 9.72 -27.32 4.43
C SER A 236 10.02 -27.76 5.88
N PRO A 237 11.23 -27.54 6.47
CA PRO A 237 11.47 -27.84 7.87
C PRO A 237 10.61 -27.05 8.85
N VAL A 238 10.30 -25.79 8.54
CA VAL A 238 9.43 -24.94 9.39
C VAL A 238 8.00 -25.44 9.33
N ILE A 239 7.51 -25.77 8.12
CA ILE A 239 6.15 -26.28 7.90
C ILE A 239 5.97 -27.63 8.60
N GLN A 240 6.91 -28.55 8.44
CA GLN A 240 6.88 -29.85 9.11
C GLN A 240 6.89 -29.70 10.64
N TRP A 241 7.67 -28.76 11.17
CA TRP A 241 7.67 -28.45 12.59
C TRP A 241 6.30 -27.94 13.07
N VAL A 242 5.66 -27.03 12.32
CA VAL A 242 4.32 -26.55 12.67
C VAL A 242 3.27 -27.65 12.56
N LEU A 243 3.32 -28.48 11.51
CA LEU A 243 2.40 -29.62 11.34
C LEU A 243 2.59 -30.72 12.40
N ALA A 244 3.74 -30.75 13.08
CA ALA A 244 3.97 -31.64 14.22
C ALA A 244 3.35 -31.14 15.54
N LEU A 245 2.88 -29.89 15.60
CA LEU A 245 2.17 -29.35 16.76
C LEU A 245 0.73 -29.91 16.85
N PRO A 246 0.10 -29.86 18.04
CA PRO A 246 -1.32 -30.19 18.19
C PRO A 246 -2.16 -29.38 17.21
N ILE A 247 -3.17 -30.01 16.59
CA ILE A 247 -4.04 -29.41 15.56
C ILE A 247 -4.60 -28.05 15.98
N GLU A 248 -4.91 -27.89 17.27
CA GLU A 248 -5.47 -26.68 17.88
C GLU A 248 -4.49 -25.49 17.87
N ASP A 249 -3.18 -25.77 17.91
CA ASP A 249 -2.11 -24.76 17.96
C ASP A 249 -1.54 -24.44 16.58
N GLN A 250 -1.77 -25.30 15.58
CA GLN A 250 -1.21 -25.12 14.22
C GLN A 250 -1.62 -23.79 13.57
N PRO A 251 -2.89 -23.34 13.59
CA PRO A 251 -3.29 -22.05 13.00
C PRO A 251 -2.50 -20.87 13.57
N ARG A 252 -2.35 -20.83 14.90
CA ARG A 252 -1.59 -19.77 15.61
C ARG A 252 -0.11 -19.81 15.30
N ALA A 253 0.48 -21.00 15.27
CA ALA A 253 1.88 -21.19 14.91
C ALA A 253 2.14 -20.79 13.46
N PHE A 254 1.26 -21.17 12.53
CA PHE A 254 1.33 -20.73 11.13
C PHE A 254 1.19 -19.21 11.01
N PHE A 255 0.24 -18.59 11.71
CA PHE A 255 0.06 -17.14 11.69
C PHE A 255 1.35 -16.40 12.09
N LEU A 256 1.98 -16.81 13.20
CA LEU A 256 3.21 -16.19 13.69
C LEU A 256 4.42 -16.49 12.80
N ALA A 257 4.58 -17.74 12.34
CA ALA A 257 5.69 -18.13 11.48
C ALA A 257 5.63 -17.39 10.13
N ASN A 258 4.44 -17.35 9.51
CA ASN A 258 4.21 -16.58 8.30
C ASN A 258 4.45 -15.09 8.53
N GLY A 259 3.97 -14.54 9.65
CA GLY A 259 4.18 -13.13 9.99
C GLY A 259 5.65 -12.75 10.14
N LEU A 260 6.44 -13.59 10.80
CA LEU A 260 7.87 -13.34 10.98
C LEU A 260 8.63 -13.44 9.66
N LEU A 261 8.35 -14.46 8.85
CA LEU A 261 8.99 -14.64 7.54
C LEU A 261 8.57 -13.54 6.57
N SER A 262 7.29 -13.20 6.55
CA SER A 262 6.72 -12.14 5.74
C SER A 262 7.08 -10.75 6.23
N ALA A 263 7.68 -10.58 7.41
CA ALA A 263 8.27 -9.32 7.83
C ALA A 263 9.68 -9.13 7.23
N ILE A 264 10.29 -10.18 6.69
CA ILE A 264 11.66 -10.14 6.13
C ILE A 264 11.63 -10.41 4.61
N SER A 265 10.58 -11.09 4.14
CA SER A 265 10.34 -11.47 2.75
C SER A 265 8.96 -10.98 2.29
N ASP A 266 8.73 -10.95 0.98
CA ASP A 266 7.45 -10.51 0.41
C ASP A 266 6.30 -11.43 0.82
N ASN A 267 5.15 -10.82 1.05
CA ASN A 267 3.94 -11.50 1.49
C ASN A 267 3.39 -12.49 0.45
N VAL A 268 3.46 -12.14 -0.84
CA VAL A 268 3.04 -13.00 -1.97
C VAL A 268 3.85 -14.29 -1.97
N PHE A 269 5.15 -14.18 -1.73
CA PHE A 269 6.02 -15.32 -1.72
C PHE A 269 5.72 -16.29 -0.58
N VAL A 270 5.72 -15.77 0.64
CA VAL A 270 5.50 -16.59 1.84
C VAL A 270 4.14 -17.28 1.74
N ALA A 271 3.11 -16.56 1.32
CA ALA A 271 1.79 -17.13 1.10
C ALA A 271 1.81 -18.27 0.08
N THR A 272 2.50 -18.09 -1.05
CA THR A 272 2.58 -19.09 -2.14
C THR A 272 3.22 -20.40 -1.67
N VAL A 273 4.34 -20.33 -0.96
CA VAL A 273 5.02 -21.54 -0.48
C VAL A 273 4.14 -22.27 0.53
N TYR A 274 3.63 -21.55 1.52
CA TYR A 274 2.88 -22.16 2.62
C TYR A 274 1.55 -22.76 2.16
N ILE A 275 0.80 -22.07 1.30
CA ILE A 275 -0.50 -22.60 0.85
C ILE A 275 -0.34 -23.82 -0.05
N ASN A 276 0.71 -23.89 -0.89
CA ASN A 276 0.98 -25.06 -1.73
C ASN A 276 1.34 -26.29 -0.89
N GLU A 277 2.13 -26.12 0.16
CA GLU A 277 2.53 -27.19 1.08
C GLU A 277 1.35 -27.70 1.91
N VAL A 278 0.55 -26.78 2.48
CA VAL A 278 -0.68 -27.17 3.18
C VAL A 278 -1.68 -27.84 2.23
N LYS A 279 -1.78 -27.36 0.99
CA LYS A 279 -2.60 -28.01 -0.03
C LYS A 279 -2.11 -29.42 -0.34
N ALA A 280 -0.80 -29.64 -0.44
CA ALA A 280 -0.23 -30.97 -0.65
C ALA A 280 -0.59 -31.93 0.51
N ALA A 281 -0.52 -31.46 1.76
CA ALA A 281 -0.96 -32.23 2.93
C ALA A 281 -2.47 -32.54 2.90
N PHE A 282 -3.30 -31.60 2.43
CA PHE A 282 -4.74 -31.83 2.23
C PHE A 282 -5.00 -32.87 1.14
N ASP A 283 -4.34 -32.74 -0.02
CA ASP A 283 -4.48 -33.65 -1.15
C ASP A 283 -3.95 -35.06 -0.81
N ALA A 284 -2.97 -35.17 0.10
CA ALA A 284 -2.48 -36.44 0.65
C ALA A 284 -3.44 -37.08 1.68
N GLY A 285 -4.43 -36.34 2.18
CA GLY A 285 -5.38 -36.79 3.19
C GLY A 285 -4.90 -36.64 4.64
N ASP A 286 -3.80 -35.93 4.88
CA ASP A 286 -3.24 -35.71 6.21
C ASP A 286 -4.05 -34.71 7.04
N ILE A 287 -4.77 -33.80 6.37
CA ILE A 287 -5.60 -32.77 7.00
C ILE A 287 -7.02 -32.73 6.43
N SER A 288 -8.00 -32.36 7.28
CA SER A 288 -9.39 -32.21 6.87
C SER A 288 -9.63 -30.90 6.12
N ARG A 289 -10.75 -30.80 5.39
CA ARG A 289 -11.13 -29.55 4.70
C ARG A 289 -11.31 -28.38 5.66
N ALA A 290 -11.94 -28.60 6.81
CA ALA A 290 -12.12 -27.56 7.82
C ALA A 290 -10.77 -27.06 8.38
N HIS A 291 -9.81 -27.98 8.57
CA HIS A 291 -8.46 -27.61 9.00
C HIS A 291 -7.72 -26.85 7.90
N PHE A 292 -7.86 -27.27 6.64
CA PHE A 292 -7.29 -26.57 5.50
C PHE A 292 -7.82 -25.14 5.38
N ASP A 293 -9.13 -24.94 5.51
CA ASP A 293 -9.75 -23.62 5.52
C ASP A 293 -9.19 -22.74 6.65
N SER A 294 -9.03 -23.29 7.86
CA SER A 294 -8.42 -22.59 9.00
C SER A 294 -6.97 -22.19 8.73
N LEU A 295 -6.15 -23.11 8.21
CA LEU A 295 -4.75 -22.84 7.89
C LEU A 295 -4.61 -21.81 6.78
N ALA A 296 -5.49 -21.83 5.77
CA ALA A 296 -5.51 -20.83 4.70
C ALA A 296 -5.81 -19.42 5.24
N VAL A 297 -6.74 -19.29 6.20
CA VAL A 297 -6.99 -18.01 6.89
C VAL A 297 -5.76 -17.57 7.68
N SER A 298 -5.11 -18.47 8.42
CA SER A 298 -3.91 -18.15 9.20
C SER A 298 -2.72 -17.75 8.33
N ILE A 299 -2.52 -18.41 7.19
CA ILE A 299 -1.49 -18.04 6.21
C ILE A 299 -1.80 -16.66 5.66
N ASN A 300 -3.02 -16.42 5.16
CA ASN A 300 -3.41 -15.15 4.59
C ASN A 300 -3.24 -13.99 5.58
N THR A 301 -3.89 -14.10 6.74
CA THR A 301 -3.84 -13.05 7.76
C THR A 301 -2.44 -12.90 8.36
N GLY A 302 -1.68 -14.00 8.45
CA GLY A 302 -0.29 -14.03 8.90
C GLY A 302 0.68 -13.37 7.92
N THR A 303 0.44 -13.40 6.62
CA THR A 303 1.28 -12.70 5.63
C THR A 303 0.83 -11.26 5.37
N ASN A 304 -0.36 -10.86 5.82
CA ASN A 304 -0.88 -9.50 5.60
C ASN A 304 -0.76 -8.59 6.84
N LEU A 305 -1.01 -9.09 8.05
CA LEU A 305 -1.11 -8.26 9.26
C LEU A 305 0.27 -7.98 9.91
N PRO A 306 1.07 -8.99 10.28
CA PRO A 306 2.37 -8.79 10.92
C PRO A 306 3.43 -8.27 9.92
N SER A 307 3.27 -8.55 8.63
CA SER A 307 4.20 -8.16 7.56
C SER A 307 4.38 -6.65 7.42
N VAL A 308 3.41 -5.85 7.88
CA VAL A 308 3.47 -4.38 7.92
C VAL A 308 4.69 -3.87 8.72
N ALA A 309 5.31 -4.73 9.54
CA ALA A 309 6.50 -4.42 10.34
C ALA A 309 7.67 -3.79 9.58
N THR A 310 7.88 -4.19 8.32
CA THR A 310 9.01 -3.67 7.54
C THR A 310 8.59 -3.33 6.12
N PRO A 311 9.35 -2.44 5.45
CA PRO A 311 9.12 -2.18 4.05
C PRO A 311 9.25 -3.41 3.14
N ASN A 312 10.06 -4.39 3.51
CA ASN A 312 10.26 -5.59 2.70
C ASN A 312 9.09 -6.55 2.77
N GLY A 313 8.29 -6.49 3.84
CA GLY A 313 7.20 -7.42 4.04
C GLY A 313 5.95 -7.15 3.22
N GLN A 314 5.88 -5.96 2.65
CA GLN A 314 4.70 -5.45 1.95
C GLN A 314 5.15 -4.70 0.70
N ALA A 315 4.79 -5.21 -0.47
CA ALA A 315 5.21 -4.62 -1.76
C ALA A 315 4.85 -3.12 -1.87
N ALA A 316 3.71 -2.70 -1.30
CA ALA A 316 3.32 -1.29 -1.21
C ALA A 316 4.31 -0.42 -0.41
N PHE A 317 4.83 -0.93 0.71
CA PHE A 317 5.79 -0.18 1.52
C PHE A 317 7.15 -0.12 0.85
N LEU A 318 7.57 -1.20 0.20
CA LEU A 318 8.80 -1.23 -0.60
C LEU A 318 8.72 -0.24 -1.76
N PHE A 319 7.58 -0.22 -2.46
CA PHE A 319 7.32 0.73 -3.53
C PHE A 319 7.41 2.17 -3.04
N LEU A 320 6.76 2.49 -1.91
CA LEU A 320 6.87 3.80 -1.27
C LEU A 320 8.32 4.15 -0.90
N LEU A 321 9.08 3.22 -0.31
CA LEU A 321 10.47 3.44 0.06
C LEU A 321 11.36 3.76 -1.15
N THR A 322 11.10 3.12 -2.29
CA THR A 322 11.85 3.34 -3.55
C THR A 322 11.36 4.54 -4.36
N SER A 323 10.25 5.16 -3.96
CA SER A 323 9.63 6.26 -4.71
C SER A 323 10.38 7.59 -4.57
N ALA A 324 10.11 8.51 -5.50
CA ALA A 324 10.60 9.89 -5.42
C ALA A 324 10.11 10.65 -4.17
N LEU A 325 9.00 10.21 -3.55
CA LEU A 325 8.45 10.85 -2.36
C LEU A 325 9.30 10.61 -1.11
N ALA A 326 9.79 9.39 -0.92
CA ALA A 326 10.53 9.00 0.28
C ALA A 326 11.69 9.95 0.64
N PRO A 327 12.60 10.32 -0.29
CA PRO A 327 13.66 11.28 0.02
C PRO A 327 13.15 12.70 0.29
N LEU A 328 12.10 13.16 -0.40
CA LEU A 328 11.52 14.51 -0.20
C LEU A 328 11.06 14.71 1.24
N ILE A 329 10.39 13.70 1.80
CA ILE A 329 9.82 13.76 3.15
C ILE A 329 10.72 13.13 4.21
N GLN A 330 11.97 12.76 3.86
CA GLN A 330 12.92 12.08 4.75
C GLN A 330 12.35 10.81 5.40
N LEU A 331 11.64 10.00 4.62
CA LEU A 331 11.09 8.71 5.04
C LEU A 331 12.07 7.58 4.69
N GLY A 332 13.08 7.39 5.55
CA GLY A 332 14.04 6.28 5.40
C GLY A 332 13.51 4.95 5.94
N TYR A 333 14.19 3.85 5.60
CA TYR A 333 13.83 2.48 6.02
C TYR A 333 13.57 2.35 7.53
N ILE A 334 14.52 2.80 8.36
CA ILE A 334 14.39 2.73 9.83
C ILE A 334 13.21 3.56 10.33
N ARG A 335 12.94 4.71 9.70
CA ARG A 335 11.81 5.57 10.08
C ARG A 335 10.49 4.88 9.75
N MET A 336 10.37 4.23 8.59
CA MET A 336 9.19 3.44 8.24
C MET A 336 8.95 2.31 9.24
N VAL A 337 9.99 1.57 9.63
CA VAL A 337 9.89 0.50 10.65
C VAL A 337 9.40 1.06 11.99
N ILE A 338 9.96 2.17 12.46
CA ILE A 338 9.55 2.82 13.72
C ILE A 338 8.08 3.27 13.65
N MET A 339 7.66 3.86 12.53
CA MET A 339 6.29 4.31 12.32
C MET A 339 5.31 3.14 12.13
N ALA A 340 5.74 2.01 11.57
CA ALA A 340 4.89 0.83 11.38
C ALA A 340 4.72 0.01 12.67
N LEU A 341 5.72 0.04 13.57
CA LEU A 341 5.77 -0.79 14.78
C LEU A 341 4.48 -0.80 15.62
N PRO A 342 3.80 0.34 15.91
CA PRO A 342 2.57 0.32 16.69
C PRO A 342 1.46 -0.48 16.01
N TYR A 343 1.33 -0.34 14.68
CA TYR A 343 0.39 -1.13 13.90
C TYR A 343 0.76 -2.60 13.92
N THR A 344 2.03 -2.92 13.71
CA THR A 344 2.50 -4.31 13.77
C THR A 344 2.13 -4.98 15.09
N ILE A 345 2.37 -4.30 16.22
CA ILE A 345 2.05 -4.86 17.54
C ILE A 345 0.55 -5.10 17.68
N VAL A 346 -0.28 -4.09 17.36
CA VAL A 346 -1.73 -4.18 17.51
C VAL A 346 -2.33 -5.23 16.56
N LEU A 347 -1.93 -5.21 15.29
CA LEU A 347 -2.46 -6.11 14.27
C LEU A 347 -1.99 -7.54 14.46
N THR A 348 -0.75 -7.75 14.91
CA THR A 348 -0.27 -9.10 15.26
C THR A 348 -1.02 -9.63 16.48
N PHE A 349 -1.22 -8.80 17.51
CA PHE A 349 -1.91 -9.22 18.71
C PHE A 349 -3.39 -9.55 18.45
N VAL A 350 -4.10 -8.67 17.76
CA VAL A 350 -5.51 -8.90 17.40
C VAL A 350 -5.61 -10.06 16.41
N GLY A 351 -4.77 -10.10 15.38
CA GLY A 351 -4.74 -11.21 14.43
C GLY A 351 -4.53 -12.55 15.11
N PHE A 352 -3.62 -12.64 16.09
CA PHE A 352 -3.33 -13.85 16.86
C PHE A 352 -4.49 -14.29 17.77
N LEU A 353 -5.16 -13.34 18.44
CA LEU A 353 -6.27 -13.65 19.35
C LEU A 353 -7.49 -14.24 18.64
N TYR A 354 -7.69 -13.88 17.38
CA TYR A 354 -8.82 -14.33 16.57
C TYR A 354 -8.46 -15.50 15.64
N GLN A 355 -7.24 -16.07 15.76
CA GLN A 355 -6.92 -17.43 15.26
C GLN A 355 -7.41 -18.49 16.25
#